data_AF-A0A960YDT1-F1
#
_entry.id   AF-A0A960YDT1-F1
#
_cell.length_a   1.000
_cell.length_b   1.000
_cell.length_c   1.000
_cell.angle_alpha   90.00
_cell.angle_beta   90.00
_cell.angle_gamma   90.00
#
_symmetry.space_group_name_H-M   'P 1'
#
loop_
_entity.id
_entity.type
_entity.pdbx_description
1 polymer ?
#
loop_
_entity_poly.entity_id
_entity_poly.type
_entity_poly.pdbx_seq_one_letter_code
_entity_poly.pdbx_strand_id
1 'polypeptide(L)' 'MIIDPYCYDCKHFIDDDSTKFHCKAFDGIPTEILLGKNDHTSPYPGDNGIQFEPKEDEGS' A
#
# COMPACT_ATOMS: atom_id res chain seq x y z
N MET A 1 -1.02 19.70 4.27
CA MET A 1 -1.44 18.34 4.63
C MET A 1 -0.44 17.42 3.99
N ILE A 2 0.45 16.82 4.79
CA ILE A 2 1.28 15.71 4.36
C ILE A 2 0.33 14.52 4.44
N ILE A 3 -0.05 13.95 3.31
CA ILE A 3 -0.82 12.71 3.30
C ILE A 3 0.25 11.63 3.28
N ASP A 4 0.58 11.08 4.45
CA ASP A 4 1.42 9.90 4.55
C ASP A 4 0.63 8.73 3.93
N PRO A 5 1.08 8.16 2.81
CA PRO A 5 0.37 7.05 2.20
C PRO A 5 0.42 5.86 3.14
N TYR A 6 -0.76 5.38 3.59
CA TYR A 6 -0.89 4.15 4.37
C TYR A 6 -0.16 2.96 3.71
N CYS A 7 0.06 3.01 2.40
CA CYS A 7 0.87 2.04 1.65
C CYS A 7 2.24 1.76 2.29
N TYR A 8 2.95 2.76 2.83
CA TYR A 8 4.29 2.54 3.39
C TYR A 8 4.28 1.66 4.64
N ASP A 9 3.17 1.64 5.37
CA ASP A 9 2.99 0.81 6.55
C ASP A 9 2.49 -0.59 6.20
N CYS A 10 2.21 -0.88 4.93
CA CYS A 10 1.72 -2.19 4.49
C CYS A 10 2.87 -3.17 4.24
N LYS A 11 2.75 -4.41 4.74
CA LYS A 11 3.73 -5.49 4.49
C LYS A 11 3.86 -5.88 3.02
N HIS A 12 2.86 -5.55 2.20
CA HIS A 12 2.80 -5.89 0.78
C HIS A 12 3.43 -4.82 -0.11
N PHE A 13 3.72 -3.65 0.46
CA PHE A 13 4.41 -2.57 -0.23
C PHE A 13 5.89 -2.88 -0.38
N ILE A 14 6.38 -2.71 -1.60
CA ILE A 14 7.78 -2.95 -1.97
C ILE A 14 8.35 -1.60 -2.38
N ASP A 15 9.17 -1.06 -1.49
CA ASP A 15 10.04 0.09 -1.74
C ASP A 15 11.36 -0.47 -2.27
N ASP A 16 11.42 -0.67 -3.58
CA ASP A 16 12.68 -0.97 -4.28
C ASP A 16 13.19 0.37 -4.83
N ASP A 17 14.50 0.67 -4.75
CA ASP A 17 15.16 1.90 -5.25
C ASP A 17 14.85 2.24 -6.73
N SER A 18 14.13 1.36 -7.42
CA SER A 18 13.39 1.65 -8.63
C SER A 18 12.44 2.84 -8.43
N THR A 19 12.43 3.76 -9.40
CA THR A 19 11.56 4.95 -9.47
C THR A 19 10.03 4.68 -9.42
N LYS A 20 9.58 3.45 -9.13
CA LYS A 20 8.18 3.02 -9.14
C LYS A 20 7.84 2.24 -7.87
N PHE A 21 6.90 2.76 -7.10
CA PHE A 21 6.25 2.04 -6.00
C PHE A 21 5.59 0.75 -6.47
N HIS A 22 5.92 -0.37 -5.83
CA HIS A 22 5.32 -1.67 -6.11
C HIS A 22 4.47 -2.15 -4.93
N CYS A 23 3.41 -2.90 -5.24
CA CYS A 23 2.58 -3.58 -4.24
C CYS A 23 2.26 -4.99 -4.76
N LYS A 24 2.32 -6.01 -3.89
CA LYS A 24 1.96 -7.39 -4.30
C LYS A 24 0.50 -7.52 -4.71
N ALA A 25 -0.38 -6.65 -4.22
CA ALA A 25 -1.80 -6.65 -4.55
C ALA A 25 -2.06 -6.13 -5.97
N PHE A 26 -1.23 -5.20 -6.47
CA PHE A 26 -1.49 -4.47 -7.71
C PHE A 26 -0.29 -4.49 -8.65
N ASP A 27 -0.52 -4.79 -9.93
CA ASP A 27 0.49 -4.60 -10.99
C ASP A 27 0.89 -3.11 -11.17
N GLY A 28 0.03 -2.20 -10.72
CA GLY A 28 0.32 -0.78 -10.54
C GLY A 28 -0.62 -0.17 -9.51
N ILE A 29 -0.08 0.49 -8.49
CA ILE A 29 -0.87 1.00 -7.35
C ILE A 29 -1.85 2.08 -7.85
N PRO A 30 -3.17 1.91 -7.62
CA PRO A 30 -4.17 2.93 -7.95
C PRO A 30 -3.85 4.27 -7.29
N THR A 31 -4.02 5.37 -8.01
CA THR A 31 -3.71 6.72 -7.52
C THR A 31 -4.49 7.08 -6.25
N GLU A 32 -5.71 6.57 -6.06
CA GLU A 32 -6.47 6.83 -4.84
C GLU A 32 -5.84 6.19 -3.58
N ILE A 33 -5.27 4.99 -3.73
CA ILE A 33 -4.57 4.26 -2.66
C ILE A 33 -3.23 4.95 -2.41
N LEU A 34 -2.50 5.28 -3.48
CA LEU A 34 -1.21 5.99 -3.40
C LEU A 34 -1.33 7.39 -2.77
N LEU A 35 -2.44 8.09 -3.02
CA LEU A 35 -2.73 9.39 -2.42
C LEU A 35 -3.41 9.29 -1.04
N GLY A 36 -3.52 8.10 -0.46
CA GLY A 36 -4.14 7.89 0.86
C GLY A 36 -5.64 8.22 0.93
N LYS A 37 -6.33 8.29 -0.22
CA LYS A 37 -7.80 8.46 -0.26
C LYS A 37 -8.56 7.18 0.07
N ASN A 38 -7.87 6.04 -0.02
CA ASN A 38 -8.35 4.72 0.28
C ASN A 38 -7.25 3.98 1.04
N ASP A 39 -7.58 3.41 2.20
CA ASP A 39 -6.63 2.73 3.08
C ASP A 39 -6.40 1.26 2.69
N HIS A 40 -7.09 0.78 1.65
CA HIS A 40 -7.02 -0.60 1.15
C HIS A 40 -7.33 -1.66 2.23
N THR A 41 -8.14 -1.32 3.25
CA THR A 41 -8.60 -2.26 4.29
C THR A 41 -9.81 -3.12 3.86
N SER A 42 -10.35 -2.87 2.66
CA SER A 42 -11.47 -3.58 2.06
C SER A 42 -11.09 -4.07 0.65
N PRO A 43 -11.78 -5.10 0.10
CA PRO A 43 -11.50 -5.57 -1.25
C PRO A 43 -11.60 -4.43 -2.26
N TYR A 44 -10.59 -4.31 -3.13
CA TYR A 44 -10.51 -3.25 -4.13
C TYR A 44 -10.34 -3.85 -5.54
N PRO A 45 -10.95 -3.25 -6.59
CA PRO A 45 -10.81 -3.78 -7.95
C PRO A 45 -9.35 -3.95 -8.38
N GLY A 46 -8.96 -5.18 -8.70
CA GLY A 46 -7.62 -5.51 -9.17
C GLY A 46 -6.58 -5.78 -8.08
N ASP A 47 -6.98 -5.91 -6.81
CA ASP A 47 -6.09 -6.16 -5.67
C ASP A 47 -5.62 -7.62 -5.51
N ASN A 48 -5.94 -8.49 -6.48
CA ASN A 48 -5.62 -9.92 -6.46
C ASN A 48 -6.07 -10.64 -5.16
N GLY A 49 -7.07 -10.11 -4.45
CA GLY A 49 -7.54 -10.64 -3.17
C GLY A 49 -6.61 -10.37 -1.99
N ILE A 50 -5.61 -9.49 -2.15
CA ILE A 50 -4.69 -9.06 -1.10
C ILE A 50 -5.16 -7.70 -0.60
N GLN A 51 -5.29 -7.56 0.72
CA GLN A 51 -5.69 -6.32 1.38
C GLN A 51 -4.53 -5.74 2.18
N PHE A 52 -4.74 -4.54 2.72
CA PHE A 52 -3.82 -3.92 3.67
C PHE A 52 -3.55 -4.85 4.85
N GLU A 53 -2.28 -5.10 5.12
CA GLU A 53 -1.84 -5.70 6.37
C GLU A 53 -0.66 -4.89 6.89
N PRO A 54 -0.74 -4.36 8.13
CA PRO A 54 0.32 -3.53 8.68
C PRO A 54 1.62 -4.34 8.83
N LYS A 55 2.75 -3.67 8.65
CA LYS A 55 4.05 -4.19 9.09
C LYS A 55 3.96 -4.36 10.61
N GLU A 56 4.43 -5.49 11.11
CA GLU A 56 4.56 -5.68 12.56
C GLU A 56 5.54 -4.62 13.06
N ASP A 57 5.02 -3.60 13.76
CA ASP A 57 5.83 -2.64 14.50
C ASP A 57 6.49 -3.43 15.63
N GLU A 58 7.80 -3.68 15.52
CA GLU A 58 8.56 -4.20 16.65
C GLU A 58 8.54 -3.12 17.74
N GLY A 59 7.58 -3.26 18.66
CA GLY A 59 7.31 -2.30 19.71
C GLY A 59 8.58 -1.83 20.41
N SER A 60 8.77 -0.51 20.44
CA SER A 60 9.69 0.17 21.36
C SER A 60 8.96 0.59 22.64
#